data_AF-A0A0B5HLZ2-F1
#
_entry.id   AF-A0A0B5HLZ2-F1
#
_cell.length_a   1.000
_cell.length_b   1.000
_cell.length_c   1.000
_cell.angle_alpha   90.00
_cell.angle_beta   90.00
_cell.angle_gamma   90.00
#
_symmetry.space_group_name_H-M   'P 1'
#
loop_
_entity.id
_entity.type
_entity.pdbx_description
1 polymer ?
#
loop_
_entity_poly.entity_id
_entity_poly.type
_entity_poly.pdbx_seq_one_letter_code
_entity_poly.pdbx_strand_id
1 'polypeptide(L)'
;MNKVILIFIVSLFLISSCTQKTPKNIECNTDNDCAIAGCSSQLCLEKDKADGAITTCEYRAEYECLKETSCSCINYKCEWEENQEYLACLEELR
;
A
#
# COMPACT_ATOMS: atom_id res chain seq x y z
N MET A 1 -14.56 33.52 43.96
CA MET A 1 -14.15 32.57 42.89
C MET A 1 -14.04 33.37 41.60
N ASN A 2 -12.80 33.73 41.23
CA ASN A 2 -12.54 34.82 40.29
C ASN A 2 -12.77 34.33 38.86
N LYS A 3 -13.65 34.99 38.08
CA LYS A 3 -13.98 34.58 36.69
C LYS A 3 -12.73 34.44 35.80
N VAL A 4 -11.68 35.18 36.13
CA VAL A 4 -10.35 35.12 35.49
C VAL A 4 -9.69 33.74 35.63
N ILE A 5 -9.87 33.06 36.77
CA ILE A 5 -9.29 31.72 37.02
C ILE A 5 -10.03 30.66 36.18
N LEU A 6 -11.35 30.81 35.99
CA LEU A 6 -12.14 29.90 35.17
C LEU A 6 -11.78 30.01 33.67
N ILE A 7 -11.47 31.23 33.21
CA ILE A 7 -11.08 31.49 31.81
C ILE A 7 -9.68 30.90 31.50
N PHE A 8 -8.73 30.95 32.45
CA PHE A 8 -7.40 30.36 32.29
C PHE A 8 -7.39 28.82 32.25
N ILE A 9 -8.33 28.18 32.95
CA ILE A 9 -8.49 26.71 32.94
C ILE A 9 -9.12 26.23 31.62
N VAL A 10 -10.03 27.01 31.05
CA VAL A 10 -10.72 26.67 29.78
C VAL A 10 -9.79 26.84 28.58
N SER A 11 -8.86 27.81 28.61
CA SER A 11 -7.90 28.02 27.51
C SER A 11 -6.80 26.96 27.43
N LEU A 12 -6.42 26.34 28.56
CA LEU A 12 -5.41 25.26 28.57
C LEU A 12 -5.91 23.96 27.92
N PHE A 13 -7.23 23.75 27.87
CA PHE A 13 -7.82 22.51 27.36
C PHE A 13 -8.05 22.50 25.83
N LEU A 14 -7.98 23.65 25.14
CA LEU A 14 -8.34 23.77 23.72
C LEU A 14 -7.16 23.63 22.73
N ILE A 15 -5.92 23.57 23.22
CA ILE A 15 -4.71 23.44 22.36
C ILE A 15 -4.23 22.00 22.16
N SER A 16 -4.94 20.98 22.68
CA SER A 16 -4.48 19.57 22.64
C SER A 16 -5.05 18.71 21.51
N SER A 17 -5.73 19.28 20.52
CA SER A 17 -6.29 18.50 19.40
C SER A 17 -5.82 19.01 18.05
N CYS A 18 -4.53 18.78 17.74
CA CYS A 18 -4.08 18.52 16.38
C CYS A 18 -2.68 17.90 16.38
N THR A 19 -2.57 16.66 16.86
CA THR A 19 -1.45 15.80 16.42
C THR A 19 -1.83 15.28 15.04
N GLN A 20 -1.37 15.94 13.98
CA GLN A 20 -1.41 15.37 12.63
C GLN A 20 -0.46 14.17 12.61
N LYS A 21 -0.97 12.99 12.93
CA LYS A 21 -0.31 11.74 12.56
C LYS A 21 -0.44 11.65 11.04
N THR A 22 0.53 12.18 10.31
CA THR A 22 0.70 11.82 8.91
C THR A 22 1.25 10.39 8.91
N PRO A 23 0.46 9.37 8.50
CA PRO A 23 1.10 8.11 8.20
C PRO A 23 1.84 8.34 6.90
N LYS A 24 3.17 8.48 6.97
CA LYS A 24 3.99 8.05 5.85
C LYS A 24 3.79 6.53 5.80
N ASN A 25 2.76 6.10 5.07
CA ASN A 25 2.41 4.69 4.96
C ASN A 25 3.45 4.06 4.01
N ILE A 26 4.59 3.71 4.60
CA ILE A 26 5.65 2.93 3.98
C ILE A 26 5.12 1.50 3.98
N GLU A 27 4.79 1.00 2.80
CA GLU A 27 4.33 -0.36 2.57
C GLU A 27 5.50 -1.35 2.74
N CYS A 28 6.66 -0.98 2.20
CA CYS A 28 7.85 -1.83 2.12
C CYS A 28 9.13 -0.99 2.22
N ASN A 29 10.25 -1.63 2.57
CA ASN A 29 11.60 -1.06 2.47
C ASN A 29 12.50 -1.84 1.51
N THR A 30 12.24 -3.13 1.30
CA THR A 30 12.96 -4.01 0.40
C THR A 30 11.98 -4.91 -0.35
N ASP A 31 12.41 -5.50 -1.46
CA ASP A 31 11.56 -6.41 -2.26
C ASP A 31 11.07 -7.62 -1.46
N ASN A 32 11.82 -8.04 -0.43
CA ASN A 32 11.44 -9.15 0.46
C ASN A 32 10.23 -8.84 1.35
N ASP A 33 9.85 -7.57 1.46
CA ASP A 33 8.66 -7.13 2.18
C ASP A 33 7.39 -7.25 1.31
N CYS A 34 7.53 -7.58 0.03
CA CYS A 34 6.45 -7.74 -0.93
C CYS A 34 6.22 -9.21 -1.27
N ALA A 35 4.98 -9.55 -1.61
CA ALA A 35 4.60 -10.90 -2.00
C ALA A 35 3.47 -10.91 -3.03
N ILE A 36 3.50 -11.95 -3.86
CA ILE A 36 2.47 -12.24 -4.86
C ILE A 36 1.30 -12.95 -4.16
N ALA A 37 0.08 -12.52 -4.43
CA ALA A 37 -1.13 -13.08 -3.84
C ALA A 37 -2.32 -13.06 -4.83
N GLY A 38 -3.49 -13.51 -4.35
CA GLY A 38 -4.70 -13.63 -5.15
C GLY A 38 -4.80 -14.96 -5.90
N CYS A 39 -6.01 -15.35 -6.28
CA CYS A 39 -6.28 -16.67 -6.86
C CYS A 39 -5.59 -16.87 -8.23
N SER A 40 -5.43 -15.79 -8.99
CA SER A 40 -4.76 -15.78 -10.30
C SER A 40 -3.35 -15.20 -10.21
N SER A 41 -2.76 -15.14 -9.00
CA SER A 41 -1.46 -14.51 -8.74
C SER A 41 -1.37 -13.05 -9.20
N GLN A 42 -2.50 -12.34 -9.19
CA GLN A 42 -2.64 -11.03 -9.80
C GLN A 42 -2.30 -9.86 -8.87
N LEU A 43 -2.17 -10.12 -7.56
CA LEU A 43 -1.89 -9.09 -6.56
C LEU A 43 -0.40 -9.06 -6.22
N CYS A 44 0.14 -7.85 -6.11
CA CYS A 44 1.42 -7.57 -5.47
C CYS A 44 1.14 -6.69 -4.24
N LEU A 45 1.47 -7.19 -3.05
CA LEU A 45 1.10 -6.59 -1.77
C LEU A 45 2.23 -6.72 -0.75
N GLU A 46 2.13 -5.99 0.35
CA GLU A 46 2.85 -6.30 1.59
C GLU A 46 2.73 -7.79 1.93
N LYS A 47 3.86 -8.41 2.27
CA LYS A 47 3.94 -9.81 2.64
C LYS A 47 2.98 -10.20 3.77
N ASP A 48 2.84 -9.34 4.77
CA ASP A 48 1.93 -9.57 5.91
C ASP A 48 0.44 -9.52 5.52
N LYS A 49 0.11 -8.92 4.37
CA LYS A 49 -1.26 -8.85 3.82
C LYS A 49 -1.53 -9.94 2.78
N ALA A 50 -0.48 -10.50 2.17
CA ALA A 50 -0.60 -11.50 1.12
C ALA A 50 -1.33 -12.78 1.60
N ASP A 51 -0.99 -13.29 2.78
CA ASP A 51 -1.57 -14.53 3.34
C ASP A 51 -3.08 -14.44 3.58
N GLY A 52 -3.61 -13.23 3.79
CA GLY A 52 -5.04 -12.98 4.02
C GLY A 52 -5.80 -12.46 2.79
N ALA A 53 -5.13 -12.30 1.65
CA ALA A 53 -5.73 -11.68 0.47
C ALA A 53 -6.71 -12.65 -0.21
N ILE A 54 -8.01 -12.41 -0.02
CA ILE A 54 -9.08 -13.16 -0.69
C ILE A 54 -9.54 -12.37 -1.92
N THR A 55 -9.46 -13.00 -3.08
CA THR A 55 -9.95 -12.47 -4.35
C THR A 55 -10.93 -13.45 -4.99
N THR A 56 -11.73 -12.96 -5.94
CA THR A 56 -12.40 -13.86 -6.88
C THR A 56 -11.36 -14.54 -7.77
N CYS A 57 -11.63 -15.78 -8.18
CA CYS A 57 -10.80 -16.50 -9.16
C CYS A 57 -11.10 -16.06 -10.60
N GLU A 58 -11.24 -14.76 -10.82
CA GLU A 58 -11.32 -14.19 -12.16
C GLU A 58 -9.93 -14.25 -12.80
N TYR A 59 -9.90 -14.76 -14.03
CA TYR A 59 -8.69 -14.82 -14.82
C TYR A 59 -8.79 -13.84 -15.98
N ARG A 60 -7.71 -13.13 -16.25
CA ARG A 60 -7.55 -12.26 -17.41
C ARG A 60 -6.22 -12.54 -18.10
N ALA A 61 -6.17 -12.38 -19.41
CA ALA A 61 -5.00 -12.76 -20.21
C ALA A 61 -3.73 -12.00 -19.77
N GLU A 62 -3.87 -10.74 -19.36
CA GLU A 62 -2.77 -9.90 -18.89
C GLU A 62 -2.08 -10.43 -17.63
N TYR A 63 -2.75 -11.27 -16.83
CA TYR A 63 -2.14 -11.86 -15.63
C TYR A 63 -1.04 -12.87 -15.98
N GLU A 64 -1.05 -13.43 -17.19
CA GLU A 64 0.03 -14.30 -17.65
C GLU A 64 1.35 -13.54 -17.80
N CYS A 65 1.28 -12.26 -18.19
CA CYS A 65 2.44 -11.39 -18.32
C CYS A 65 3.13 -11.09 -16.97
N LEU A 66 2.45 -11.29 -15.84
CA LEU A 66 3.04 -11.09 -14.51
C LEU A 66 4.19 -12.08 -14.22
N LYS A 67 4.32 -13.17 -15.00
CA LYS A 67 5.46 -14.09 -14.93
C LYS A 67 6.76 -13.49 -15.47
N GLU A 68 6.65 -12.44 -16.28
CA GLU A 68 7.78 -11.73 -16.87
C GLU A 68 8.28 -10.59 -15.98
N THR A 69 7.65 -10.35 -14.84
CA THR A 69 8.01 -9.30 -13.87
C THR A 69 8.10 -9.82 -12.45
N SER A 70 8.59 -8.97 -11.55
CA SER A 70 8.70 -9.21 -10.11
C SER A 70 7.76 -8.28 -9.33
N CYS A 71 7.23 -8.78 -8.23
CA CYS A 71 6.57 -7.97 -7.22
C CYS A 71 7.63 -7.37 -6.29
N SER A 72 7.91 -6.08 -6.44
CA SER A 72 9.10 -5.41 -5.88
C SER A 72 8.71 -4.18 -5.05
N CYS A 73 9.64 -3.71 -4.22
CA CYS A 73 9.44 -2.52 -3.41
C CYS A 73 9.86 -1.26 -4.17
N ILE A 74 8.90 -0.60 -4.80
CA ILE A 74 9.10 0.58 -5.64
C ILE A 74 8.52 1.80 -4.91
N ASN A 75 9.36 2.80 -4.61
CA ASN A 75 8.93 4.01 -3.91
C ASN A 75 8.18 3.76 -2.59
N TYR A 76 8.64 2.78 -1.80
CA TYR A 76 8.03 2.35 -0.54
C TYR A 76 6.63 1.73 -0.69
N LYS A 77 6.32 1.17 -1.88
CA LYS A 77 5.09 0.45 -2.22
C LYS A 77 5.40 -0.88 -2.88
N CYS A 78 4.57 -1.88 -2.64
CA CYS A 78 4.69 -3.15 -3.36
C CYS A 78 3.97 -3.00 -4.69
N GLU A 79 4.75 -2.99 -5.78
CA GLU A 79 4.26 -2.78 -7.13
C GLU A 79 4.90 -3.81 -8.08
N TRP A 80 4.20 -4.12 -9.18
CA TRP A 80 4.78 -4.91 -10.26
C TRP A 80 5.81 -4.07 -11.01
N GLU A 81 7.02 -4.60 -11.18
CA GLU A 81 8.10 -3.88 -11.84
C GLU A 81 7.86 -3.75 -13.35
N GLU A 82 7.93 -2.54 -13.88
CA GLU A 82 7.87 -2.33 -15.33
C GLU A 82 9.23 -2.64 -15.96
N ASN A 83 9.35 -3.81 -16.58
CA ASN A 83 10.51 -4.22 -17.36
C ASN A 83 10.12 -4.48 -18.83
N GLN A 84 11.12 -4.70 -19.68
CA GLN A 84 10.92 -4.81 -21.12
C GLN A 84 10.07 -6.04 -21.50
N GLU A 85 10.32 -7.17 -20.84
CA GLU A 85 9.65 -8.45 -21.09
C GLU A 85 8.15 -8.38 -20.73
N TYR A 86 7.84 -7.80 -19.56
CA TYR A 86 6.47 -7.57 -19.11
C TYR A 86 5.70 -6.63 -20.03
N LEU A 87 6.30 -5.49 -20.39
CA LEU A 87 5.67 -4.51 -21.29
C LEU A 87 5.47 -5.08 -22.70
N ALA A 88 6.41 -5.88 -23.21
CA ALA A 88 6.27 -6.55 -24.50
C ALA A 88 5.10 -7.56 -24.48
N CYS A 89 5.00 -8.38 -23.44
CA CYS A 89 3.88 -9.32 -23.28
C CYS A 89 2.53 -8.60 -23.24
N LEU A 90 2.42 -7.49 -22.51
CA LEU A 90 1.19 -6.70 -22.46
C LEU A 90 0.80 -6.11 -23.82
N GLU A 91 1.78 -5.68 -24.62
CA GLU A 91 1.52 -5.11 -25.95
C GLU A 91 0.99 -6.16 -26.93
N GLU A 92 1.42 -7.42 -26.84
CA GLU A 92 0.91 -8.52 -27.66
C GLU A 92 -0.58 -8.84 -27.42
N LEU A 93 -1.15 -8.36 -26.30
CA LEU A 93 -2.55 -8.58 -25.93
C LEU A 93 -3.52 -7.46 -26.39
N ARG A 94 -3.00 -6.39 -27.01
CA ARG A 94 -3.79 -5.23 -27.46
C ARG A 94 -4.37 -5.39 -28.87
#